data_AF-A0A7X3INV5-F1
#
_entry.id   AF-A0A7X3INV5-F1
#
_cell.length_a   1.000
_cell.length_b   1.000
_cell.length_c   1.000
_cell.angle_alpha   90.00
_cell.angle_beta   90.00
_cell.angle_gamma   90.00
#
_symmetry.space_group_name_H-M   'P 1'
#
loop_
_entity.id
_entity.type
_entity.pdbx_description
1 polymer ?
#
loop_
_entity_poly.entity_id
_entity_poly.type
_entity_poly.pdbx_seq_one_letter_code
_entity_poly.pdbx_strand_id
1 'polypeptide(L)'
;MLRTLLGEMPRHNNGLLEEAIETMFQTIQLLQKEIEKNEDPSHDFRKLEIWTRGLVSSVDELEQSWYAACFFRKQVKTGYVDDMNIQEQGEYARYVYFYKNGFIRVFSILDKLGTVLNELFDLHTSKVKAHYSYFTVLRQLHYLKQYPELAEELARIKDDYRSPLSALRKRRNAEIHYMNAEMQDDLWQRHQGLHDKVELEDLDKHLDDLKQGLDMVCKSMIAAYRFANELWAKKGMKV
;
A
#
# COMPACT_ATOMS: atom_id res chain seq x y z
N MET A 1 -16.24 -2.29 -2.69
CA MET A 1 -17.21 -1.22 -2.37
C MET A 1 -17.27 -0.15 -3.46
N LEU A 2 -16.16 0.50 -3.86
CA LEU A 2 -16.21 1.62 -4.81
C LEU A 2 -16.68 1.24 -6.23
N ARG A 3 -16.41 0.02 -6.71
CA ARG A 3 -16.80 -0.42 -8.07
C ARG A 3 -18.30 -0.33 -8.33
N THR A 4 -19.14 -0.65 -7.34
CA THR A 4 -20.60 -0.54 -7.48
C THR A 4 -21.06 0.91 -7.58
N LEU A 5 -20.34 1.86 -6.95
CA LEU A 5 -20.60 3.29 -7.11
C LEU A 5 -20.23 3.81 -8.51
N LEU A 6 -19.30 3.11 -9.19
CA LEU A 6 -18.90 3.39 -10.57
C LEU A 6 -19.77 2.64 -11.61
N GLY A 7 -20.86 1.99 -11.17
CA GLY A 7 -21.75 1.24 -12.04
C GLY A 7 -21.22 -0.13 -12.47
N GLU A 8 -20.19 -0.64 -11.81
CA GLU A 8 -19.59 -1.93 -12.11
C GLU A 8 -19.88 -3.01 -11.07
N MET A 9 -19.73 -4.27 -11.49
CA MET A 9 -19.89 -5.41 -10.60
C MET A 9 -18.85 -5.39 -9.47
N PRO A 10 -19.18 -5.93 -8.28
CA PRO A 10 -18.22 -6.15 -7.22
C PRO A 10 -16.99 -6.90 -7.75
N ARG A 11 -15.81 -6.51 -7.25
CA ARG A 11 -14.55 -7.15 -7.63
C ARG A 11 -14.56 -8.61 -7.16
N HIS A 12 -14.08 -9.50 -8.02
CA HIS A 12 -13.60 -10.81 -7.61
C HIS A 12 -12.09 -10.72 -7.29
N ASN A 13 -11.68 -11.24 -6.14
CA ASN A 13 -10.26 -11.38 -5.81
C ASN A 13 -9.60 -12.25 -6.87
N ASN A 14 -8.42 -11.82 -7.35
CA ASN A 14 -7.57 -12.62 -8.22
C ASN A 14 -6.09 -12.24 -8.05
N GLY A 15 -5.20 -13.14 -8.46
CA GLY A 15 -3.76 -12.91 -8.49
C GLY A 15 -3.18 -12.56 -7.13
N LEU A 16 -2.23 -11.61 -7.11
CA LEU A 16 -1.52 -11.19 -5.88
C LEU A 16 -2.45 -10.71 -4.76
N LEU A 17 -3.58 -10.10 -5.12
CA LEU A 17 -4.51 -9.57 -4.13
C LEU A 17 -5.27 -10.69 -3.41
N GLU A 18 -5.71 -11.70 -4.17
CA GLU A 18 -6.33 -12.90 -3.60
C GLU A 18 -5.35 -13.62 -2.69
N GLU A 19 -4.15 -13.91 -3.18
CA GLU A 19 -3.12 -14.62 -2.43
C GLU A 19 -2.75 -13.89 -1.13
N ALA A 20 -2.60 -12.56 -1.18
CA ALA A 20 -2.34 -11.75 0.02
C ALA A 20 -3.49 -11.84 1.04
N ILE A 21 -4.74 -11.71 0.57
CA ILE A 21 -5.93 -11.76 1.43
C ILE A 21 -6.09 -13.15 2.05
N GLU A 22 -5.96 -14.22 1.26
CA GLU A 22 -6.08 -15.59 1.74
C GLU A 22 -5.01 -15.94 2.77
N THR A 23 -3.76 -15.55 2.53
CA THR A 23 -2.66 -15.81 3.48
C THR A 23 -2.88 -15.07 4.82
N MET A 24 -3.43 -13.85 4.77
CA MET A 24 -3.85 -13.12 5.97
C MET A 24 -5.05 -13.80 6.67
N PHE A 25 -6.01 -14.34 5.93
CA PHE A 25 -7.14 -15.07 6.53
C PHE A 25 -6.71 -16.38 7.21
N GLN A 26 -5.75 -17.10 6.64
CA GLN A 26 -5.14 -18.27 7.30
C GLN A 26 -4.52 -17.88 8.65
N THR A 27 -3.81 -16.75 8.68
CA THR A 27 -3.23 -16.20 9.92
C THR A 27 -4.32 -15.91 10.94
N ILE A 28 -5.41 -15.25 10.53
CA ILE A 28 -6.57 -14.97 11.38
C ILE A 28 -7.15 -16.26 11.96
N GLN A 29 -7.34 -17.30 11.14
CA GLN A 29 -7.85 -18.59 11.61
C GLN A 29 -6.93 -19.26 12.63
N LEU A 30 -5.61 -19.19 12.43
CA LEU A 30 -4.62 -19.68 13.39
C LEU A 30 -4.72 -18.94 14.73
N LEU A 31 -4.78 -17.61 14.69
CA LEU A 31 -4.91 -16.78 15.89
C LEU A 31 -6.20 -17.07 16.65
N GLN A 32 -7.33 -17.19 15.94
CA GLN A 32 -8.62 -17.49 16.56
C GLN A 32 -8.62 -18.83 17.31
N LYS A 33 -8.08 -19.89 16.70
CA LYS A 33 -7.95 -21.19 17.36
C LYS A 33 -7.08 -21.13 18.61
N GLU A 34 -5.99 -20.37 18.57
CA GLU A 34 -5.09 -20.25 19.71
C GLU A 34 -5.71 -19.46 20.87
N ILE A 35 -6.49 -18.43 20.55
CA ILE A 35 -7.31 -17.66 21.50
C ILE A 35 -8.36 -18.56 22.14
N GLU A 36 -9.07 -19.38 21.35
CA GLU A 36 -10.07 -20.31 21.87
C GLU A 36 -9.46 -21.37 22.79
N LYS A 37 -8.26 -21.86 22.46
CA LYS A 37 -7.58 -22.92 23.20
C LYS A 37 -6.96 -22.44 24.53
N ASN A 38 -6.39 -21.25 24.56
CA ASN A 38 -5.57 -20.79 25.69
C ASN A 38 -6.08 -19.48 26.33
N GLU A 39 -7.26 -19.01 25.95
CA GLU A 39 -7.94 -17.80 26.45
C GLU A 39 -7.21 -16.46 26.21
N ASP A 40 -5.98 -16.48 25.68
CA ASP A 40 -5.15 -15.31 25.32
C ASP A 40 -5.05 -14.27 26.46
N PRO A 41 -4.46 -14.63 27.63
CA PRO A 41 -4.44 -13.77 28.81
C PRO A 41 -3.60 -12.50 28.63
N SER A 42 -2.62 -12.50 27.71
CA SER A 42 -1.84 -11.31 27.37
C SER A 42 -2.53 -10.42 26.32
N HIS A 43 -3.60 -10.91 25.70
CA HIS A 43 -4.34 -10.26 24.61
C HIS A 43 -3.53 -10.00 23.34
N ASP A 44 -2.37 -10.64 23.19
CA ASP A 44 -1.47 -10.42 22.05
C ASP A 44 -2.02 -11.02 20.76
N PHE A 45 -2.64 -12.20 20.83
CA PHE A 45 -3.23 -12.83 19.66
C PHE A 45 -4.47 -12.08 19.18
N ARG A 46 -5.31 -11.58 20.09
CA ARG A 46 -6.46 -10.74 19.74
C ARG A 46 -6.03 -9.42 19.09
N LYS A 47 -4.96 -8.81 19.61
CA LYS A 47 -4.35 -7.60 19.02
C LYS A 47 -3.88 -7.87 17.58
N LEU A 48 -3.14 -8.96 17.36
CA LEU A 48 -2.67 -9.36 16.04
C LEU A 48 -3.82 -9.70 15.09
N GLU A 49 -4.89 -10.34 15.56
CA GLU A 49 -6.07 -10.64 14.76
C GLU A 49 -6.72 -9.35 14.25
N ILE A 50 -6.96 -8.39 15.14
CA ILE A 50 -7.57 -7.10 14.81
C ILE A 50 -6.70 -6.33 13.82
N TRP A 51 -5.38 -6.28 14.04
CA TRP A 51 -4.45 -5.62 13.12
C TRP A 51 -4.44 -6.29 11.75
N THR A 52 -4.45 -7.63 11.69
CA THR A 52 -4.50 -8.38 10.44
C THR A 52 -5.79 -8.11 9.67
N ARG A 53 -6.96 -8.09 10.35
CA ARG A 53 -8.24 -7.70 9.73
C ARG A 53 -8.20 -6.27 9.20
N GLY A 54 -7.62 -5.33 9.95
CA GLY A 54 -7.44 -3.95 9.50
C GLY A 54 -6.55 -3.83 8.26
N LEU A 55 -5.52 -4.69 8.14
CA LEU A 55 -4.68 -4.78 6.95
C LEU A 55 -5.43 -5.35 5.75
N VAL A 56 -6.26 -6.38 5.92
CA VAL A 56 -7.14 -6.91 4.85
C VAL A 56 -8.01 -5.79 4.29
N SER A 57 -8.70 -5.03 5.14
CA SER A 57 -9.51 -3.88 4.70
C SER A 57 -8.66 -2.81 4.02
N SER A 58 -7.47 -2.51 4.55
CA SER A 58 -6.61 -1.47 3.98
C SER A 58 -6.10 -1.84 2.58
N VAL A 59 -5.79 -3.11 2.32
CA VAL A 59 -5.37 -3.59 0.99
C VAL A 59 -6.53 -3.50 -0.01
N ASP A 60 -7.76 -3.87 0.40
CA ASP A 60 -8.94 -3.71 -0.44
C ASP A 60 -9.20 -2.23 -0.79
N GLU A 61 -9.04 -1.31 0.17
CA GLU A 61 -9.17 0.13 -0.06
C GLU A 61 -8.09 0.68 -1.01
N LEU A 62 -6.86 0.16 -0.96
CA LEU A 62 -5.79 0.54 -1.88
C LEU A 62 -6.10 0.09 -3.31
N GLU A 63 -6.54 -1.16 -3.50
CA GLU A 63 -6.93 -1.65 -4.82
C GLU A 63 -8.08 -0.82 -5.38
N GLN A 64 -9.10 -0.53 -4.57
CA GLN A 64 -10.24 0.27 -5.01
C GLN A 64 -9.85 1.71 -5.36
N SER A 65 -8.87 2.29 -4.67
CA SER A 65 -8.32 3.61 -5.01
C SER A 65 -7.61 3.58 -6.36
N TRP A 66 -6.76 2.59 -6.59
CA TRP A 66 -6.11 2.40 -7.89
C TRP A 66 -7.14 2.19 -9.01
N TYR A 67 -8.13 1.34 -8.76
CA TYR A 67 -9.18 1.04 -9.71
C TYR A 67 -9.99 2.27 -10.12
N ALA A 68 -10.44 3.06 -9.13
CA ALA A 68 -11.20 4.28 -9.38
C ALA A 68 -10.36 5.32 -10.14
N ALA A 69 -9.07 5.45 -9.80
CA ALA A 69 -8.16 6.31 -10.57
C ALA A 69 -8.07 5.86 -12.04
N CYS A 70 -7.86 4.57 -12.29
CA CYS A 70 -7.89 4.00 -13.66
C CYS A 70 -9.21 4.27 -14.39
N PHE A 71 -10.34 4.16 -13.70
CA PHE A 71 -11.66 4.40 -14.28
C PHE A 71 -11.79 5.85 -14.76
N PHE A 72 -11.46 6.82 -13.92
CA PHE A 72 -11.59 8.24 -14.24
C PHE A 72 -10.55 8.71 -15.27
N ARG A 73 -9.33 8.18 -15.21
CA ARG A 73 -8.28 8.42 -16.20
C ARG A 73 -8.74 8.17 -17.63
N LYS A 74 -9.58 7.14 -17.87
CA LYS A 74 -10.07 6.79 -19.22
C LYS A 74 -10.81 7.93 -19.91
N GLN A 75 -11.44 8.82 -19.14
CA GLN A 75 -12.24 9.94 -19.65
C GLN A 75 -11.40 11.21 -19.86
N VAL A 76 -10.15 11.25 -19.37
CA VAL A 76 -9.20 12.34 -19.61
C VAL A 76 -8.43 12.05 -20.91
N LYS A 77 -8.61 12.88 -21.93
CA LYS A 77 -8.05 12.72 -23.28
C LYS A 77 -7.12 13.85 -23.68
N THR A 78 -7.41 15.04 -23.20
CA THR A 78 -6.69 16.26 -23.54
C THR A 78 -5.34 16.27 -22.83
N GLY A 79 -4.29 16.77 -23.49
CA GLY A 79 -2.93 16.81 -22.94
C GLY A 79 -2.63 18.03 -22.08
N TYR A 80 -3.55 19.00 -22.01
CA TYR A 80 -3.39 20.24 -21.27
C TYR A 80 -4.62 20.48 -20.40
N VAL A 81 -4.42 20.94 -19.17
CA VAL A 81 -5.53 21.24 -18.23
C VAL A 81 -6.44 22.33 -18.78
N ASP A 82 -5.85 23.36 -19.39
CA ASP A 82 -6.58 24.52 -19.94
C ASP A 82 -7.48 24.17 -21.13
N ASP A 83 -7.22 23.05 -21.79
CA ASP A 83 -7.97 22.60 -22.98
C ASP A 83 -9.11 21.62 -22.61
N MET A 84 -9.19 21.19 -21.34
CA MET A 84 -10.25 20.29 -20.89
C MET A 84 -11.60 21.00 -20.83
N ASN A 85 -12.65 20.34 -21.31
CA ASN A 85 -14.02 20.80 -21.06
C ASN A 85 -14.43 20.55 -19.59
N ILE A 86 -15.52 21.16 -19.14
CA ILE A 86 -15.99 21.06 -17.74
C ILE A 86 -16.18 19.61 -17.27
N GLN A 87 -16.68 18.74 -18.14
CA GLN A 87 -16.88 17.34 -17.80
C GLN A 87 -15.53 16.64 -17.59
N GLU A 88 -14.60 16.82 -18.53
CA GLU A 88 -13.26 16.25 -18.46
C GLU A 88 -12.47 16.75 -17.24
N GLN A 89 -12.58 18.04 -16.89
CA GLN A 89 -12.00 18.60 -15.66
C GLN A 89 -12.55 17.90 -14.41
N GLY A 90 -13.85 17.59 -14.39
CA GLY A 90 -14.48 16.83 -13.31
C GLY A 90 -13.92 15.40 -13.20
N GLU A 91 -13.71 14.72 -14.32
CA GLU A 91 -13.12 13.38 -14.34
C GLU A 91 -11.64 13.42 -13.94
N TYR A 92 -10.89 14.42 -14.39
CA TYR A 92 -9.50 14.65 -13.97
C TYR A 92 -9.38 14.89 -12.46
N ALA A 93 -10.25 15.72 -11.88
CA ALA A 93 -10.27 15.95 -10.43
C ALA A 93 -10.54 14.67 -9.63
N ARG A 94 -11.44 13.80 -10.12
CA ARG A 94 -11.71 12.50 -9.48
C ARG A 94 -10.52 11.55 -9.64
N TYR A 95 -9.90 11.50 -10.81
CA TYR A 95 -8.66 10.76 -11.02
C TYR A 95 -7.60 11.18 -10.00
N VAL A 96 -7.33 12.48 -9.89
CA VAL A 96 -6.39 13.06 -8.93
C VAL A 96 -6.73 12.64 -7.51
N TYR A 97 -8.00 12.77 -7.11
CA TYR A 97 -8.47 12.41 -5.76
C TYR A 97 -8.14 10.94 -5.42
N PHE A 98 -8.49 10.01 -6.30
CA PHE A 98 -8.24 8.58 -6.05
C PHE A 98 -6.77 8.20 -6.16
N TYR A 99 -6.02 8.84 -7.07
CA TYR A 99 -4.58 8.66 -7.20
C TYR A 99 -3.83 9.09 -5.94
N LYS A 100 -4.16 10.28 -5.40
CA LYS A 100 -3.62 10.81 -4.14
C LYS A 100 -3.87 9.87 -2.97
N ASN A 101 -5.13 9.44 -2.82
CA ASN A 101 -5.48 8.45 -1.80
C ASN A 101 -4.70 7.15 -1.98
N GLY A 102 -4.54 6.66 -3.22
CA GLY A 102 -3.80 5.46 -3.54
C GLY A 102 -2.35 5.52 -3.07
N PHE A 103 -1.59 6.54 -3.48
CA PHE A 103 -0.16 6.57 -3.12
C PHE A 103 0.08 6.82 -1.63
N ILE A 104 -0.80 7.55 -0.93
CA ILE A 104 -0.72 7.72 0.52
C ILE A 104 -0.95 6.37 1.21
N ARG A 105 -1.95 5.62 0.74
CA ARG A 105 -2.30 4.29 1.27
C ARG A 105 -1.19 3.27 1.11
N VAL A 106 -0.45 3.27 0.00
CA VAL A 106 0.73 2.39 -0.18
C VAL A 106 1.67 2.49 1.03
N PHE A 107 2.09 3.70 1.40
CA PHE A 107 3.03 3.88 2.51
C PHE A 107 2.40 3.64 3.88
N SER A 108 1.14 4.06 4.07
CA SER A 108 0.42 3.79 5.33
C SER A 108 0.27 2.28 5.58
N ILE A 109 -0.02 1.50 4.54
CA ILE A 109 -0.16 0.04 4.65
C ILE A 109 1.18 -0.62 4.93
N LEU A 110 2.24 -0.22 4.22
CA LEU A 110 3.58 -0.72 4.51
C LEU A 110 3.98 -0.44 5.96
N ASP A 111 3.73 0.77 6.46
CA ASP A 111 4.07 1.12 7.85
C ASP A 111 3.25 0.31 8.87
N LYS A 112 1.96 0.08 8.61
CA LYS A 112 1.13 -0.84 9.41
C LYS A 112 1.65 -2.27 9.38
N LEU A 113 2.08 -2.77 8.21
CA LEU A 113 2.75 -4.07 8.10
C LEU A 113 4.03 -4.08 8.93
N GLY A 114 4.82 -3.01 8.87
CA GLY A 114 6.02 -2.84 9.71
C GLY A 114 5.71 -3.01 11.21
N THR A 115 4.63 -2.38 11.70
CA THR A 115 4.17 -2.57 13.09
C THR A 115 3.81 -4.02 13.39
N VAL A 116 3.09 -4.69 12.49
CA VAL A 116 2.75 -6.11 12.64
C VAL A 116 3.98 -7.00 12.66
N LEU A 117 4.94 -6.81 11.74
CA LEU A 117 6.20 -7.57 11.71
C LEU A 117 7.02 -7.35 12.98
N ASN A 118 7.06 -6.11 13.46
CA ASN A 118 7.76 -5.78 14.69
C ASN A 118 7.20 -6.57 15.88
N GLU A 119 5.88 -6.74 15.93
CA GLU A 119 5.20 -7.49 16.98
C GLU A 119 5.34 -9.01 16.79
N LEU A 120 5.03 -9.52 15.59
CA LEU A 120 5.07 -10.95 15.27
C LEU A 120 6.45 -11.59 15.52
N PHE A 121 7.51 -10.83 15.26
CA PHE A 121 8.88 -11.32 15.30
C PHE A 121 9.71 -10.69 16.42
N ASP A 122 9.05 -9.99 17.35
CA ASP A 122 9.67 -9.33 18.51
C ASP A 122 10.94 -8.52 18.18
N LEU A 123 10.85 -7.72 17.11
CA LEU A 123 12.03 -7.02 16.54
C LEU A 123 12.48 -5.82 17.38
N HIS A 124 11.61 -5.38 18.30
CA HIS A 124 11.83 -4.24 19.20
C HIS A 124 12.30 -2.95 18.50
N THR A 125 11.86 -2.72 17.27
CA THR A 125 12.24 -1.55 16.44
C THR A 125 11.91 -0.23 17.12
N SER A 126 10.82 -0.18 17.91
CA SER A 126 10.43 0.99 18.70
C SER A 126 11.49 1.42 19.72
N LYS A 127 12.29 0.49 20.26
CA LYS A 127 13.40 0.79 21.18
C LYS A 127 14.55 1.52 20.48
N VAL A 128 14.69 1.34 19.17
CA VAL A 128 15.70 2.00 18.34
C VAL A 128 15.17 3.34 17.81
N LYS A 129 13.89 3.41 17.43
CA LYS A 129 13.24 4.63 16.93
C LYS A 129 11.75 4.60 17.25
N ALA A 130 11.25 5.54 18.05
CA ALA A 130 9.84 5.58 18.47
C ALA A 130 8.86 5.63 17.27
N HIS A 131 9.17 6.42 16.24
CA HIS A 131 8.43 6.48 14.99
C HIS A 131 9.25 5.87 13.85
N TYR A 132 8.92 4.64 13.47
CA TYR A 132 9.63 3.89 12.45
C TYR A 132 8.72 3.61 11.24
N SER A 133 9.32 3.49 10.07
CA SER A 133 8.63 3.04 8.87
C SER A 133 8.87 1.56 8.64
N TYR A 134 8.11 0.97 7.72
CA TYR A 134 8.35 -0.37 7.19
C TYR A 134 9.83 -0.64 6.85
N PHE A 135 10.47 0.32 6.18
CA PHE A 135 11.86 0.18 5.75
C PHE A 135 12.84 0.18 6.92
N THR A 136 12.50 0.81 8.05
CA THR A 136 13.28 0.69 9.29
C THR A 136 13.14 -0.72 9.86
N VAL A 137 11.94 -1.30 9.84
CA VAL A 137 11.69 -2.67 10.31
C VAL A 137 12.44 -3.69 9.46
N LEU A 138 12.46 -3.54 8.13
CA LEU A 138 13.25 -4.41 7.25
C LEU A 138 14.75 -4.38 7.59
N ARG A 139 15.28 -3.19 7.86
CA ARG A 139 16.68 -3.04 8.28
C ARG A 139 16.94 -3.74 9.61
N GLN A 140 16.02 -3.60 10.56
CA GLN A 140 16.11 -4.25 11.87
C GLN A 140 16.05 -5.77 11.74
N LEU A 141 15.13 -6.28 10.92
CA LEU A 141 15.00 -7.71 10.64
C LEU A 141 16.29 -8.31 10.07
N HIS A 142 16.90 -7.60 9.11
CA HIS A 142 18.20 -8.00 8.54
C HIS A 142 19.35 -7.89 9.57
N TYR A 143 19.33 -6.89 10.45
CA TYR A 143 20.34 -6.70 11.48
C TYR A 143 20.31 -7.81 12.54
N LEU A 144 19.12 -8.23 12.97
CA LEU A 144 18.96 -9.24 14.03
C LEU A 144 19.29 -10.66 13.56
N LYS A 145 19.28 -10.94 12.24
CA LYS A 145 19.61 -12.24 11.63
C LYS A 145 18.80 -13.45 12.19
N GLN A 146 17.66 -13.20 12.83
CA GLN A 146 16.81 -14.25 13.40
C GLN A 146 16.03 -15.01 12.32
N TYR A 147 15.60 -14.30 11.26
CA TYR A 147 14.80 -14.85 10.17
C TYR A 147 15.41 -14.45 8.81
N PRO A 148 16.59 -15.00 8.46
CA PRO A 148 17.35 -14.57 7.28
C PRO A 148 16.57 -14.77 5.98
N GLU A 149 15.83 -15.87 5.84
CA GLU A 149 15.01 -16.16 4.65
C GLU A 149 13.95 -15.08 4.41
N LEU A 150 13.19 -14.72 5.45
CA LEU A 150 12.20 -13.64 5.36
C LEU A 150 12.86 -12.27 5.11
N ALA A 151 13.99 -12.01 5.77
CA ALA A 151 14.72 -10.75 5.61
C ALA A 151 15.20 -10.55 4.16
N GLU A 152 15.76 -11.60 3.56
CA GLU A 152 16.23 -11.60 2.17
C GLU A 152 15.07 -11.48 1.18
N GLU A 153 13.97 -12.20 1.40
CA GLU A 153 12.79 -12.12 0.54
C GLU A 153 12.18 -10.72 0.55
N LEU A 154 11.94 -10.13 1.72
CA LEU A 154 11.40 -8.78 1.84
C LEU A 154 12.37 -7.71 1.31
N ALA A 155 13.68 -7.92 1.46
CA ALA A 155 14.69 -7.04 0.87
C ALA A 155 14.65 -7.07 -0.66
N ARG A 156 14.58 -8.27 -1.26
CA ARG A 156 14.44 -8.46 -2.71
C ARG A 156 13.18 -7.80 -3.24
N ILE A 157 12.02 -8.05 -2.62
CA ILE A 157 10.76 -7.38 -2.98
C ILE A 157 10.93 -5.85 -2.92
N LYS A 158 11.51 -5.31 -1.85
CA LYS A 158 11.75 -3.86 -1.72
C LYS A 158 12.67 -3.31 -2.83
N ASP A 159 13.67 -4.07 -3.25
CA ASP A 159 14.62 -3.66 -4.28
C ASP A 159 14.02 -3.75 -5.70
N ASP A 160 13.21 -4.78 -5.99
CA ASP A 160 12.50 -4.94 -7.28
C ASP A 160 11.57 -3.77 -7.58
N TYR A 161 10.99 -3.16 -6.55
CA TYR A 161 10.02 -2.05 -6.67
C TYR A 161 10.61 -0.68 -6.28
N ARG A 162 11.95 -0.56 -6.21
CA ARG A 162 12.62 0.66 -5.73
C ARG A 162 12.25 1.91 -6.53
N SER A 163 12.22 1.79 -7.86
CA SER A 163 11.95 2.92 -8.77
C SER A 163 10.53 3.48 -8.61
N PRO A 164 9.45 2.71 -8.80
CA PRO A 164 8.08 3.20 -8.68
C PRO A 164 7.79 3.75 -7.27
N LEU A 165 8.28 3.10 -6.22
CA LEU A 165 8.12 3.60 -4.85
C LEU A 165 8.88 4.89 -4.58
N SER A 166 10.03 5.09 -5.21
CA SER A 166 10.73 6.37 -5.10
C SER A 166 9.91 7.49 -5.73
N ALA A 167 9.24 7.24 -6.86
CA ALA A 167 8.35 8.22 -7.50
C ALA A 167 7.13 8.52 -6.63
N LEU A 168 6.42 7.49 -6.17
CA LEU A 168 5.26 7.64 -5.27
C LEU A 168 5.64 8.34 -3.95
N ARG A 169 6.83 8.07 -3.40
CA ARG A 169 7.30 8.72 -2.17
C ARG A 169 7.53 10.21 -2.39
N LYS A 170 8.11 10.61 -3.52
CA LYS A 170 8.30 12.03 -3.87
C LYS A 170 6.95 12.73 -3.98
N ARG A 171 5.98 12.13 -4.68
CA ARG A 171 4.62 12.66 -4.80
C ARG A 171 3.90 12.79 -3.47
N ARG A 172 3.98 11.76 -2.63
CA ARG A 172 3.44 11.81 -1.26
C ARG A 172 4.09 12.92 -0.43
N ASN A 173 5.41 13.07 -0.50
CA ASN A 173 6.08 14.14 0.23
C ASN A 173 5.70 15.53 -0.31
N ALA A 174 5.53 15.66 -1.63
CA ALA A 174 4.99 16.86 -2.26
C ALA A 174 3.60 17.22 -1.70
N GLU A 175 2.68 16.25 -1.72
CA GLU A 175 1.31 16.42 -1.21
C GLU A 175 1.24 16.73 0.29
N ILE A 176 2.10 16.12 1.12
CA ILE A 176 2.07 16.31 2.59
C ILE A 176 2.75 17.61 3.02
N HIS A 177 3.83 18.01 2.33
CA HIS A 177 4.71 19.08 2.79
C HIS A 177 4.64 20.37 1.97
N TYR A 178 4.02 20.33 0.79
CA TYR A 178 3.92 21.47 -0.10
C TYR A 178 2.45 21.72 -0.47
N MET A 179 2.14 22.93 -0.99
CA MET A 179 0.85 23.12 -1.67
C MET A 179 0.75 22.11 -2.81
N ASN A 180 -0.43 21.50 -3.02
CA ASN A 180 -0.74 20.43 -3.97
C ASN A 180 0.31 20.28 -5.09
N ALA A 181 0.89 19.09 -5.26
CA ALA A 181 1.98 18.86 -6.23
C ALA A 181 1.68 19.41 -7.64
N GLU A 182 0.43 19.29 -8.07
CA GLU A 182 -0.11 19.90 -9.31
C GLU A 182 0.14 21.43 -9.36
N MET A 183 -0.12 22.16 -8.27
CA MET A 183 0.07 23.62 -8.21
C MET A 183 1.54 24.04 -8.21
N GLN A 184 2.46 23.21 -7.72
CA GLN A 184 3.90 23.52 -7.78
C GLN A 184 4.44 23.35 -9.20
N ASP A 185 3.99 22.32 -9.92
CA ASP A 185 4.34 22.13 -11.32
C ASP A 185 3.65 23.20 -12.20
N ASP A 186 2.40 23.57 -11.91
CA ASP A 186 1.71 24.70 -12.55
C ASP A 186 2.51 26.01 -12.39
N LEU A 187 3.05 26.26 -11.18
CA LEU A 187 3.91 27.42 -10.91
C LEU A 187 5.24 27.33 -11.65
N TRP A 188 5.88 26.15 -11.67
CA TRP A 188 7.15 25.94 -12.35
C TRP A 188 7.03 26.12 -13.86
N GLN A 189 5.98 25.56 -14.48
CA GLN A 189 5.72 25.70 -15.92
C GLN A 189 5.39 27.15 -16.28
N ARG A 190 4.55 27.84 -15.50
CA ARG A 190 4.27 29.28 -15.70
C ARG A 190 5.51 30.17 -15.52
N HIS A 191 6.50 29.73 -14.75
CA HIS A 191 7.77 30.44 -14.61
C HIS A 191 8.74 30.22 -15.79
N GLN A 192 8.61 29.13 -16.57
CA GLN A 192 9.44 28.89 -17.75
C GLN A 192 8.86 29.48 -19.05
N GLY A 193 7.55 29.73 -19.10
CA GLY A 193 6.89 30.49 -20.17
C GLY A 193 5.67 31.21 -19.64
N LEU A 194 5.66 32.55 -19.67
CA LEU A 194 4.60 33.39 -19.10
C LEU A 194 3.19 33.15 -19.72
N HIS A 195 3.14 32.40 -20.83
CA HIS A 195 1.95 32.11 -21.64
C HIS A 195 1.83 30.63 -22.07
N ASP A 196 2.69 29.74 -21.56
CA ASP A 196 2.65 28.33 -21.97
C ASP A 196 1.59 27.56 -21.17
N LYS A 197 0.81 26.75 -21.89
CA LYS A 197 -0.26 25.91 -21.31
C LYS A 197 0.34 24.87 -20.37
N VAL A 198 -0.37 24.55 -19.30
CA VAL A 198 0.06 23.51 -18.36
C VAL A 198 -0.09 22.14 -19.02
N GLU A 199 1.03 21.49 -19.33
CA GLU A 199 1.05 20.14 -19.88
C GLU A 199 0.76 19.13 -18.78
N LEU A 200 -0.16 18.21 -19.04
CA LEU A 200 -0.45 17.11 -18.13
C LEU A 200 0.73 16.17 -18.04
N GLU A 201 1.08 15.83 -16.80
CA GLU A 201 1.99 14.74 -16.53
C GLU A 201 1.50 13.41 -17.15
N ASP A 202 2.42 12.45 -17.33
CA ASP A 202 2.10 11.11 -17.83
C ASP A 202 1.26 10.33 -16.80
N LEU A 203 -0.05 10.52 -16.89
CA LEU A 203 -1.01 9.92 -15.96
C LEU A 203 -1.04 8.39 -16.06
N ASP A 204 -0.68 7.81 -17.20
CA ASP A 204 -0.64 6.35 -17.36
C ASP A 204 0.57 5.78 -16.63
N LYS A 205 1.72 6.44 -16.71
CA LYS A 205 2.88 6.13 -15.88
C LYS A 205 2.58 6.25 -14.39
N HIS A 206 1.78 7.23 -13.98
CA HIS A 206 1.39 7.38 -12.58
C HIS A 206 0.57 6.19 -12.07
N LEU A 207 -0.38 5.74 -12.88
CA LEU A 207 -1.19 4.57 -12.57
C LEU A 207 -0.37 3.29 -12.56
N ASP A 208 0.63 3.18 -13.43
CA ASP A 208 1.57 2.06 -13.44
C ASP A 208 2.42 2.06 -12.16
N ASP A 209 3.01 3.20 -11.78
CA ASP A 209 3.76 3.34 -10.53
C ASP A 209 2.88 2.97 -9.32
N LEU A 210 1.61 3.42 -9.30
CA LEU A 210 0.66 3.08 -8.23
C LEU A 210 0.31 1.58 -8.22
N LYS A 211 0.13 0.97 -9.40
CA LYS A 211 -0.10 -0.48 -9.52
C LYS A 211 1.08 -1.27 -8.98
N GLN A 212 2.30 -0.86 -9.33
CA GLN A 212 3.52 -1.45 -8.82
C GLN A 212 3.62 -1.27 -7.29
N GLY A 213 3.16 -0.14 -6.75
CA GLY A 213 3.02 0.07 -5.31
C GLY A 213 2.05 -0.91 -4.63
N LEU A 214 0.88 -1.14 -5.22
CA LEU A 214 -0.08 -2.16 -4.78
C LEU A 214 0.51 -3.57 -4.84
N ASP A 215 1.24 -3.90 -5.91
CA ASP A 215 1.84 -5.22 -6.08
C ASP A 215 2.95 -5.47 -5.05
N MET A 216 3.78 -4.48 -4.75
CA MET A 216 4.76 -4.60 -3.67
C MET A 216 4.07 -4.81 -2.32
N VAL A 217 3.00 -4.07 -2.02
CA VAL A 217 2.23 -4.27 -0.78
C VAL A 217 1.74 -5.71 -0.70
N CYS A 218 1.09 -6.23 -1.75
CA CYS A 218 0.58 -7.59 -1.78
C CYS A 218 1.71 -8.62 -1.59
N LYS A 219 2.81 -8.51 -2.35
CA LYS A 219 3.97 -9.40 -2.22
C LYS A 219 4.59 -9.38 -0.82
N SER A 220 4.68 -8.20 -0.21
CA SER A 220 5.22 -8.06 1.15
C SER A 220 4.30 -8.72 2.18
N MET A 221 2.97 -8.61 2.02
CA MET A 221 1.99 -9.30 2.86
C MET A 221 2.11 -10.82 2.69
N ILE A 222 2.16 -11.31 1.44
CA ILE A 222 2.28 -12.74 1.14
C ILE A 222 3.53 -13.32 1.82
N ALA A 223 4.71 -12.72 1.58
CA ALA A 223 5.96 -13.19 2.17
C ALA A 223 5.90 -13.22 3.71
N ALA A 224 5.43 -12.12 4.32
CA ALA A 224 5.33 -12.00 5.77
C ALA A 224 4.39 -13.03 6.41
N TYR A 225 3.16 -13.11 5.92
CA TYR A 225 2.15 -13.97 6.53
C TYR A 225 2.34 -15.45 6.17
N ARG A 226 2.88 -15.77 4.98
CA ARG A 226 3.27 -17.14 4.65
C ARG A 226 4.35 -17.63 5.61
N PHE A 227 5.39 -16.83 5.81
CA PHE A 227 6.44 -17.16 6.75
C PHE A 227 5.91 -17.33 8.19
N ALA A 228 5.03 -16.42 8.64
CA ALA A 228 4.40 -16.52 9.95
C ALA A 228 3.56 -17.81 10.10
N ASN A 229 2.74 -18.14 9.10
CA ASN A 229 1.92 -19.35 9.09
C ASN A 229 2.80 -20.61 9.14
N GLU A 230 3.88 -20.66 8.38
CA GLU A 230 4.83 -21.78 8.39
C GLU A 230 5.55 -21.92 9.73
N LEU A 231 5.95 -20.80 10.34
CA LEU A 231 6.60 -20.77 11.65
C LEU A 231 5.65 -21.30 12.74
N TRP A 232 4.38 -20.90 12.71
CA TRP A 232 3.37 -21.38 13.66
C TRP A 232 2.96 -22.84 13.41
N ALA A 233 2.90 -23.27 12.14
CA ALA A 233 2.71 -24.67 11.79
C ALA A 233 3.81 -25.56 12.38
N LYS A 234 5.07 -25.14 12.29
CA LYS A 234 6.22 -25.82 12.92
C LYS A 234 6.12 -25.85 14.45
N LYS A 235 5.49 -24.85 15.07
CA LYS A 235 5.21 -24.77 16.52
C LYS A 235 3.95 -25.53 16.95
N GLY A 236 3.24 -26.18 16.03
CA GLY A 236 2.09 -27.03 16.31
C GLY A 236 0.72 -26.38 16.17
N MET A 237 0.63 -25.11 15.76
CA MET A 237 -0.64 -24.46 15.44
C MET A 237 -1.06 -24.81 14.01
N LYS A 238 -2.28 -25.31 13.78
CA LYS A 238 -2.74 -25.73 12.45
C LYS A 238 -4.11 -25.16 12.11
N VAL A 239 -4.27 -24.72 10.86
CA VAL A 239 -5.57 -24.41 10.23
C VAL A 239 -6.34 -25.69 9.97
#